data_AF-A0A3C2CVV6-F1
#
_entry.id   AF-A0A3C2CVV6-F1
#
_cell.length_a   1.000
_cell.length_b   1.000
_cell.length_c   1.000
_cell.angle_alpha   90.00
_cell.angle_beta   90.00
_cell.angle_gamma   90.00
#
_symmetry.space_group_name_H-M   'P 1'
#
loop_
_entity.id
_entity.type
_entity.pdbx_description
1 polymer ?
#
loop_
_entity_poly.entity_id
_entity_poly.type
_entity_poly.pdbx_seq_one_letter_code
_entity_poly.pdbx_strand_id
1 'polypeptide(L)'
;MVDVLTAALAYSKSNTIYHITNSNPPTNKVIFELLQEHFNLPNIDMIPMDYTGDLSPEEQAFNKPMSVFYDYWGKNLRFKDSNTRELLAEAGIKELIMDREMLIRII
;
A
#
# COMPACT_ATOMS: atom_id res chain seq x y z
N MET A 1 -0.84 6.94 -11.99
CA MET A 1 0.46 6.74 -12.68
C MET A 1 0.49 7.47 -14.00
N VAL A 2 -0.46 7.18 -14.90
CA VAL A 2 -0.59 7.87 -16.21
C VAL A 2 -0.65 9.39 -16.03
N ASP A 3 -1.43 9.89 -15.07
CA ASP A 3 -1.57 11.34 -14.83
C ASP A 3 -0.24 12.04 -14.52
N VAL A 4 0.64 11.41 -13.74
CA VAL A 4 1.96 11.97 -13.40
C VAL A 4 2.85 12.01 -14.65
N LEU A 5 2.84 10.96 -15.47
CA LEU A 5 3.60 10.92 -16.72
C LEU A 5 3.10 11.97 -17.71
N THR A 6 1.77 12.13 -17.83
CA THR A 6 1.16 13.13 -18.70
C THR A 6 1.44 14.55 -18.21
N ALA A 7 1.34 14.81 -16.90
CA ALA A 7 1.69 16.11 -16.32
C ALA A 7 3.18 16.45 -16.52
N ALA A 8 4.07 15.46 -16.39
CA ALA A 8 5.50 15.67 -16.56
C ALA A 8 5.88 16.16 -17.98
N LEU A 9 5.10 15.82 -19.00
CA LEU A 9 5.34 16.30 -20.38
C LEU A 9 5.26 17.84 -20.48
N ALA A 10 4.46 18.49 -19.65
CA ALA A 10 4.22 19.94 -19.71
C ALA A 10 4.82 20.70 -18.52
N TYR A 11 4.85 20.10 -17.33
CA TYR A 11 5.16 20.80 -16.07
C TYR A 11 6.43 20.29 -15.38
N SER A 12 7.17 19.35 -15.99
CA SER A 12 8.42 18.87 -15.37
C SER A 12 9.51 19.95 -15.33
N LYS A 13 10.29 19.92 -14.26
CA LYS A 13 11.43 20.80 -14.02
C LYS A 13 12.72 20.04 -14.32
N SER A 14 13.65 20.72 -15.00
CA SER A 14 14.96 20.14 -15.33
C SER A 14 15.67 19.66 -14.06
N ASN A 15 16.40 18.56 -14.16
CA ASN A 15 17.18 17.96 -13.08
C ASN A 15 16.37 17.65 -11.81
N THR A 16 15.07 17.35 -11.95
CA THR A 16 14.17 17.03 -10.84
C THR A 16 13.71 15.58 -10.92
N ILE A 17 13.79 14.86 -9.79
CA ILE A 17 13.31 13.48 -9.67
C ILE A 17 11.88 13.50 -9.14
N TYR A 18 11.00 12.74 -9.79
CA TYR A 18 9.60 12.56 -9.42
C TYR A 18 9.37 11.12 -8.98
N HIS A 19 8.97 10.91 -7.73
CA HIS A 19 8.58 9.59 -7.23
C HIS A 19 7.10 9.36 -7.51
N ILE A 20 6.79 8.39 -8.38
CA ILE A 20 5.42 8.03 -8.77
C ILE A 20 4.91 6.93 -7.84
N THR A 21 4.57 7.32 -6.60
CA THR A 21 4.04 6.43 -5.57
C THR A 21 2.68 6.93 -5.07
N ASN A 22 1.92 6.11 -4.36
CA ASN A 22 0.80 6.63 -3.58
C ASN A 22 1.36 7.44 -2.41
N SER A 23 1.01 8.73 -2.33
CA SER A 23 1.41 9.65 -1.27
C SER A 23 0.92 9.20 0.11
N ASN A 24 -0.23 8.52 0.14
CA ASN A 24 -0.89 8.04 1.35
C ASN A 24 -1.28 6.56 1.16
N PRO A 25 -0.30 5.63 1.17
CA PRO A 25 -0.60 4.22 1.04
C PRO A 25 -1.42 3.74 2.24
N PRO A 26 -2.41 2.85 2.03
CA PRO A 26 -3.11 2.20 3.13
C PRO A 26 -2.12 1.38 3.96
N THR A 27 -2.40 1.24 5.25
CA THR A 27 -1.59 0.36 6.11
C THR A 27 -1.99 -1.09 5.87
N ASN A 28 -1.07 -2.04 6.12
CA ASN A 28 -1.38 -3.47 6.04
C ASN A 28 -2.57 -3.86 6.92
N LYS A 29 -2.74 -3.19 8.06
CA LYS A 29 -3.89 -3.36 8.95
C LYS A 29 -5.22 -3.06 8.24
N VAL A 30 -5.32 -1.91 7.56
CA VAL A 30 -6.54 -1.52 6.83
C VAL A 30 -6.86 -2.52 5.71
N ILE A 31 -5.84 -3.01 5.00
CA ILE A 31 -6.02 -4.02 3.96
C ILE A 31 -6.52 -5.34 4.56
N PHE A 32 -5.92 -5.78 5.68
CA PHE A 32 -6.31 -7.02 6.34
C PHE A 32 -7.73 -6.97 6.89
N GLU A 33 -8.12 -5.87 7.54
CA GLU A 33 -9.50 -5.65 8.02
C GLU A 33 -10.52 -5.76 6.87
N LEU A 34 -10.20 -5.18 5.70
CA LEU A 34 -11.05 -5.31 4.52
C LEU A 34 -11.15 -6.74 3.98
N LEU A 35 -10.05 -7.51 4.02
CA LEU A 35 -10.06 -8.92 3.62
C LEU A 35 -10.91 -9.76 4.58
N GLN A 36 -10.79 -9.55 5.89
CA GLN A 36 -11.60 -10.25 6.89
C GLN A 36 -13.09 -9.99 6.66
N GLU A 37 -13.47 -8.74 6.42
CA GLU A 37 -14.85 -8.34 6.14
C GLU A 37 -15.35 -8.95 4.82
N HIS A 38 -14.56 -8.89 3.75
CA HIS A 38 -14.97 -9.36 2.43
C HIS A 38 -15.14 -10.88 2.35
N PHE A 39 -14.21 -11.63 2.96
CA PHE A 39 -14.25 -13.10 2.97
C PHE A 39 -15.04 -13.70 4.15
N ASN A 40 -15.62 -12.85 5.01
CA ASN A 40 -16.34 -13.26 6.21
C ASN A 40 -15.51 -14.22 7.10
N LEU A 41 -14.30 -13.80 7.45
CA LEU A 41 -13.32 -14.55 8.24
C LEU A 41 -13.14 -13.92 9.64
N PRO A 42 -14.17 -13.94 10.51
CA PRO A 42 -14.14 -13.21 11.79
C PRO A 42 -13.18 -13.80 12.82
N ASN A 43 -12.66 -15.02 12.60
CA ASN A 43 -11.83 -15.76 13.55
C ASN A 43 -10.35 -15.76 13.20
N ILE A 44 -9.90 -14.90 12.28
CA ILE A 44 -8.49 -14.78 11.92
C ILE A 44 -7.98 -13.50 12.53
N ASP A 45 -6.90 -13.54 13.31
CA ASP A 45 -6.26 -12.34 13.85
C ASP A 45 -4.89 -12.10 13.23
N MET A 46 -4.55 -10.82 13.06
CA MET A 46 -3.22 -10.42 12.60
C MET A 46 -2.29 -10.32 13.81
N ILE A 47 -1.32 -11.23 13.91
CA ILE A 47 -0.29 -11.18 14.95
C ILE A 47 0.95 -10.42 14.48
N PRO A 48 1.69 -9.75 15.38
CA PRO A 48 2.98 -9.16 15.06
C PRO A 48 3.99 -10.18 14.54
N MET A 49 4.91 -9.73 13.68
CA MET A 49 5.97 -10.58 13.12
C MET A 49 6.99 -11.06 14.17
N ASP A 50 7.08 -10.36 15.30
CA ASP A 50 7.91 -10.69 16.46
C ASP A 50 7.13 -11.50 17.51
N TYR A 51 5.95 -12.02 17.17
CA TYR A 51 5.17 -12.87 18.06
C TYR A 51 5.96 -14.13 18.43
N THR A 52 6.13 -14.35 19.73
CA THR A 52 6.90 -15.46 20.31
C THR A 52 6.03 -16.60 20.84
N GLY A 53 4.72 -16.55 20.63
CA GLY A 53 3.82 -17.64 21.03
C GLY A 53 3.83 -18.81 20.04
N ASP A 54 3.27 -19.93 20.48
CA ASP A 54 3.22 -21.15 19.68
C ASP A 54 2.02 -21.13 18.73
N LEU A 55 2.29 -21.21 17.43
CA LEU A 55 1.29 -21.50 16.40
C LEU A 55 1.05 -23.01 16.36
N SER A 56 -0.22 -23.43 16.25
CA SER A 56 -0.59 -24.82 16.03
C SER A 56 0.00 -25.35 14.71
N PRO A 57 0.14 -26.69 14.53
CA PRO A 57 0.60 -27.25 13.26
C PRO A 57 -0.23 -26.79 12.05
N GLU A 58 -1.54 -26.64 12.23
CA GLU A 58 -2.46 -26.14 11.21
C GLU A 58 -2.21 -24.67 10.89
N GLU A 59 -2.01 -23.84 11.93
CA GLU A 59 -1.70 -22.42 11.77
C GLU A 59 -0.35 -22.22 11.09
N GLN A 60 0.65 -23.04 11.42
CA GLN A 60 1.95 -23.03 10.74
C GLN A 60 1.82 -23.42 9.26
N ALA A 61 1.03 -24.46 8.96
CA ALA A 61 0.78 -24.89 7.59
C ALA A 61 0.06 -23.81 6.78
N PHE A 62 -0.91 -23.12 7.39
CA PHE A 62 -1.63 -22.00 6.80
C PHE A 62 -0.72 -20.79 6.55
N ASN A 63 0.17 -20.45 7.48
CA ASN A 63 1.07 -19.30 7.37
C ASN A 63 2.30 -19.57 6.47
N LYS A 64 2.68 -20.83 6.24
CA LYS A 64 3.87 -21.18 5.46
C LYS A 64 3.92 -20.55 4.06
N PRO A 65 2.85 -20.55 3.25
CA PRO A 65 2.84 -19.84 1.96
C PRO A 65 3.00 -18.32 2.12
N MET A 66 2.51 -17.75 3.22
CA MET A 66 2.59 -16.30 3.48
C MET A 66 4.00 -15.83 3.85
N SER A 67 4.87 -16.74 4.31
CA SER A 67 6.25 -16.44 4.70
C SER A 67 7.10 -15.75 3.62
N VAL A 68 6.81 -16.01 2.33
CA VAL A 68 7.51 -15.36 1.21
C VAL A 68 7.22 -13.85 1.13
N PHE A 69 6.14 -13.39 1.75
CA PHE A 69 5.73 -11.98 1.78
C PHE A 69 6.28 -11.22 3.00
N TYR A 70 6.89 -11.91 3.96
CA TYR A 70 7.36 -11.33 5.22
C TYR A 70 8.36 -10.19 5.03
N ASP A 71 9.30 -10.35 4.10
CA ASP A 71 10.28 -9.32 3.74
C ASP A 71 9.66 -8.05 3.14
N TYR A 72 8.46 -8.17 2.57
CA TYR A 72 7.71 -7.06 1.99
C TYR A 72 6.83 -6.37 3.04
N TRP A 73 6.28 -7.12 3.99
CA TRP A 73 5.46 -6.55 5.07
C TRP A 73 6.26 -5.74 6.08
N GLY A 74 7.52 -6.10 6.33
CA GLY A 74 8.39 -5.36 7.26
C GLY A 74 8.97 -4.06 6.72
N LYS A 75 9.00 -3.86 5.40
CA LYS A 75 9.66 -2.70 4.77
C LYS A 75 8.67 -1.57 4.51
N ASN A 76 8.58 -0.64 5.46
CA ASN A 76 7.92 0.66 5.24
C ASN A 76 8.81 1.58 4.36
N LEU A 77 8.87 1.31 3.07
CA LEU A 77 9.51 2.20 2.10
C LEU A 77 8.62 3.44 1.87
N ARG A 78 8.99 4.55 2.53
CA ARG A 78 8.38 5.86 2.27
C ARG A 78 9.29 6.66 1.34
N PHE A 79 8.77 6.98 0.15
CA PHE A 79 9.44 7.88 -0.79
C PHE A 79 8.98 9.31 -0.52
N LYS A 80 9.92 10.26 -0.48
CA LYS A 80 9.58 11.68 -0.45
C LYS A 80 9.05 12.09 -1.82
N ASP A 81 7.80 12.50 -1.88
CA ASP A 81 7.05 12.72 -3.13
C ASP A 81 6.72 14.21 -3.39
N SER A 82 7.35 15.14 -2.66
CA SER A 82 7.00 16.57 -2.71
C SER A 82 7.02 17.14 -4.13
N ASN A 83 7.99 16.74 -4.94
CA ASN A 83 8.10 17.19 -6.34
C ASN A 83 6.92 16.69 -7.18
N THR A 84 6.48 15.45 -6.95
CA THR A 84 5.34 14.85 -7.65
C THR A 84 4.04 15.54 -7.27
N ARG A 85 3.86 15.90 -5.99
CA ARG A 85 2.68 16.65 -5.52
C ARG A 85 2.62 18.05 -6.11
N GLU A 86 3.75 18.74 -6.16
CA GLU A 86 3.86 20.06 -6.80
C GLU A 86 3.53 19.97 -8.31
N LEU A 87 4.09 18.98 -9.02
CA LEU A 87 3.80 18.74 -10.43
C LEU A 87 2.30 18.53 -10.70
N LEU A 88 1.64 17.71 -9.89
CA LEU A 88 0.21 17.44 -10.03
C LEU A 88 -0.63 18.68 -9.73
N ALA A 89 -0.26 19.46 -8.70
CA ALA A 89 -0.92 20.71 -8.37
C ALA A 89 -0.80 21.75 -9.50
N GLU A 90 0.38 21.89 -10.11
CA GLU A 90 0.61 22.78 -11.27
C GLU A 90 -0.23 22.34 -12.49
N ALA A 91 -0.41 21.03 -12.68
CA ALA A 91 -1.26 20.47 -13.73
C ALA A 91 -2.77 20.49 -13.41
N GLY A 92 -3.18 20.94 -12.22
CA GLY A 92 -4.58 20.92 -11.77
C GLY A 92 -5.14 19.51 -11.51
N ILE A 93 -4.27 18.52 -11.31
CA ILE A 93 -4.62 17.12 -11.09
C ILE A 93 -4.58 16.82 -9.60
N LYS A 94 -5.58 16.10 -9.10
CA LYS A 94 -5.62 15.65 -7.71
C LYS A 94 -4.75 14.41 -7.50
N GLU A 95 -4.18 14.30 -6.31
CA GLU A 95 -3.47 13.09 -5.89
C GLU A 95 -4.41 11.87 -5.84
N LEU A 96 -3.83 10.67 -6.00
CA LEU A 96 -4.58 9.44 -5.83
C LEU A 96 -4.98 9.27 -4.36
N ILE A 97 -6.27 9.11 -4.12
CA ILE A 97 -6.81 8.78 -2.80
C ILE A 97 -7.27 7.33 -2.84
N MET A 98 -6.55 6.46 -2.14
CA MET A 98 -6.94 5.06 -1.95
C MET A 98 -7.87 4.94 -0.74
N ASP A 99 -9.08 5.47 -0.87
CA ASP A 99 -10.11 5.34 0.16
C ASP A 99 -10.67 3.92 0.25
N ARG A 100 -11.53 3.68 1.26
CA ARG A 100 -12.11 2.37 1.51
C ARG A 100 -12.88 1.82 0.31
N GLU A 101 -13.61 2.67 -0.41
CA GLU A 101 -14.39 2.24 -1.57
C GLU A 101 -13.48 1.76 -2.70
N MET A 102 -12.39 2.48 -2.98
CA MET A 102 -11.41 2.06 -3.96
C MET A 102 -10.77 0.73 -3.57
N LEU A 103 -10.39 0.56 -2.31
CA LEU A 103 -9.77 -0.67 -1.83
C LEU A 103 -10.70 -1.89 -1.97
N ILE A 104 -11.98 -1.73 -1.67
CA ILE A 104 -12.99 -2.78 -1.86
C ILE A 104 -13.16 -3.19 -3.33
N ARG A 105 -12.92 -2.28 -4.29
CA ARG A 105 -13.01 -2.62 -5.72
C ARG A 105 -11.81 -3.43 -6.23
N ILE A 106 -10.68 -3.40 -5.51
CA ILE A 106 -9.44 -4.09 -5.89
C ILE A 106 -9.40 -5.51 -5.33
N ILE A 107 -9.96 -5.68 -4.13
CA ILE A 107 -10.10 -6.96 -3.41
C ILE A 107 -11.24 -7.76 -4.03
#